data_AF-A0AAP0IW18-F1
#
_entry.id   AF-A0AAP0IW18-F1
#
_cell.length_a   1.000
_cell.length_b   1.000
_cell.length_c   1.000
_cell.angle_alpha   90.00
_cell.angle_beta   90.00
_cell.angle_gamma   90.00
#
_symmetry.space_group_name_H-M   'P 1'
#
loop_
_entity.id
_entity.type
_entity.pdbx_description
1 polymer ?
#
loop_
_entity_poly.entity_id
_entity_poly.type
_entity_poly.pdbx_seq_one_letter_code
_entity_poly.pdbx_strand_id
1 'polypeptide(L)'
;MAGSEVFAEISDFGLAKMMPENLEMYVTIKVLGTFGYFDPKYTSTRKLTIQSDVYAFGVVLLELLTRRRAMDLSQGHNDQNLVLQDTVFHRKKKRVTFVEKDMEFLMLACEGLVLELIA
;
A
#
# COMPACT_ATOMS: atom_id res chain seq x y z
N MET A 1 13.87 -22.92 -25.33
CA MET A 1 14.33 -22.36 -24.05
C MET A 1 13.22 -22.59 -23.05
N ALA A 2 13.39 -23.52 -22.11
CA ALA A 2 12.39 -23.74 -21.06
C ALA A 2 12.39 -22.51 -20.15
N GLY A 3 11.24 -21.85 -20.00
CA GLY A 3 11.08 -20.79 -19.01
C GLY A 3 11.26 -21.42 -17.63
N SER A 4 12.31 -21.02 -16.93
CA SER A 4 12.48 -21.38 -15.52
C SER A 4 11.29 -20.84 -14.72
N GLU A 5 10.69 -21.69 -13.90
CA GLU A 5 9.63 -21.31 -12.97
C GLU A 5 10.18 -20.28 -11.97
N VAL A 6 9.46 -19.17 -11.80
CA VAL A 6 9.86 -18.08 -10.89
C VAL A 6 8.88 -18.08 -9.72
N PHE A 7 9.41 -18.29 -8.52
CA PHE A 7 8.64 -18.21 -7.27
C PHE A 7 8.90 -16.87 -6.60
N ALA A 8 7.83 -16.25 -6.08
CA ALA A 8 7.93 -15.04 -5.28
C ALA A 8 8.15 -15.41 -3.81
N GLU A 9 9.20 -14.85 -3.21
CA GLU A 9 9.54 -15.03 -1.80
C GLU A 9 9.67 -13.67 -1.12
N ILE A 10 9.25 -13.59 0.14
CA ILE A 10 9.42 -12.39 0.97
C ILE A 10 10.80 -12.46 1.64
N SER A 11 11.54 -11.37 1.57
CA SER A 11 12.86 -11.23 2.19
C SER A 11 12.99 -9.90 2.94
N ASP A 12 14.12 -9.68 3.60
CA ASP A 12 14.43 -8.49 4.42
C ASP A 12 13.49 -8.26 5.62
N PHE A 13 13.59 -9.16 6.61
CA PHE A 13 12.88 -9.05 7.88
C PHE A 13 13.53 -8.08 8.89
N GLY A 14 14.47 -7.21 8.46
CA GLY A 14 15.23 -6.33 9.36
C GLY A 14 14.36 -5.32 10.13
N LEU A 15 13.19 -4.98 9.58
CA LEU A 15 12.20 -4.09 10.22
C LEU A 15 11.00 -4.84 10.82
N ALA A 16 10.94 -6.16 10.66
CA ALA A 16 9.81 -6.96 11.13
C ALA A 16 9.59 -6.80 12.64
N LYS A 17 8.33 -6.85 13.07
CA LYS A 17 7.92 -6.75 14.47
C LYS A 17 6.98 -7.87 14.83
N MET A 18 7.21 -8.49 15.98
CA MET A 18 6.24 -9.40 16.57
C MET A 18 5.06 -8.59 17.09
N MET A 19 3.85 -8.99 16.71
CA MET A 19 2.62 -8.38 17.19
C MET A 19 2.31 -8.87 18.61
N PRO A 20 1.81 -7.99 19.48
CA PRO A 20 1.39 -8.39 20.82
C PRO A 20 0.11 -9.25 20.74
N GLU A 21 -0.06 -10.15 21.71
CA GLU A 21 -1.20 -11.07 21.79
C GLU A 21 -2.49 -10.41 22.33
N ASN A 22 -2.43 -9.13 22.73
CA ASN A 22 -3.51 -8.43 23.40
C ASN A 22 -4.54 -7.81 22.42
N LEU A 23 -5.64 -7.28 22.98
CA LEU A 23 -6.74 -6.66 22.23
C LEU A 23 -6.31 -5.45 21.37
N GLU A 24 -5.22 -4.77 21.72
CA GLU A 24 -4.67 -3.68 20.92
C GLU A 24 -3.67 -4.23 19.89
N MET A 25 -4.16 -4.57 18.69
CA MET A 25 -3.39 -5.16 17.58
C MET A 25 -2.42 -4.17 16.90
N TYR A 26 -1.56 -3.49 17.67
CA TYR A 26 -0.57 -2.58 17.12
C TYR A 26 0.72 -2.52 17.93
N VAL A 27 1.81 -2.13 17.28
CA VAL A 27 3.10 -1.84 17.91
C VAL A 27 3.43 -0.36 17.73
N THR A 28 3.63 0.37 18.82
CA THR A 28 4.11 1.76 18.74
C THR A 28 5.61 1.79 18.45
N ILE A 29 6.00 2.37 17.32
CA ILE A 29 7.40 2.43 16.88
C ILE A 29 7.75 3.78 16.25
N LYS A 30 9.04 4.08 16.12
CA LYS A 30 9.49 5.13 15.20
C LYS A 30 9.06 4.74 13.77
N VAL A 31 8.67 5.74 12.97
CA VAL A 31 8.39 5.54 11.54
C VAL A 31 9.68 5.08 10.84
N LEU A 32 9.65 3.89 10.27
CA LEU A 32 10.76 3.20 9.60
C LEU A 32 10.24 2.47 8.36
N GLY A 33 11.11 2.32 7.35
CA GLY A 33 10.82 1.66 6.07
C GLY A 33 10.94 2.62 4.89
N THR A 34 10.35 2.23 3.76
CA THR A 34 10.50 2.97 2.50
C THR A 34 9.28 3.88 2.25
N PHE A 35 9.53 5.18 2.10
CA PHE A 35 8.47 6.22 2.14
C PHE A 35 7.33 6.05 1.12
N GLY A 36 7.57 5.39 -0.03
CA GLY A 36 6.53 5.16 -1.05
C GLY A 36 5.47 4.14 -0.64
N TYR A 37 5.74 3.32 0.37
CA TYR A 37 4.90 2.19 0.80
C TYR A 37 4.27 2.43 2.18
N PHE A 38 4.46 3.61 2.76
CA PHE A 38 3.96 3.92 4.08
C PHE A 38 2.45 4.10 4.13
N ASP A 39 1.81 3.35 5.03
CA ASP A 39 0.44 3.60 5.46
C ASP A 39 0.33 5.01 6.10
N PRO A 40 -0.58 5.88 5.62
CA PRO A 40 -0.83 7.19 6.21
C PRO A 40 -1.21 7.14 7.70
N LYS A 41 -1.91 6.08 8.13
CA LYS A 41 -2.29 5.90 9.55
C LYS A 41 -1.08 5.51 10.39
N TYR A 42 -0.22 4.63 9.87
CA TYR A 42 1.07 4.33 10.49
C TYR A 42 1.94 5.58 10.69
N THR A 43 2.09 6.42 9.65
CA THR A 43 2.96 7.61 9.74
C THR A 43 2.43 8.68 10.68
N SER A 44 1.11 8.88 10.72
CA SER A 44 0.48 9.86 11.61
C SER A 44 0.41 9.39 13.06
N THR A 45 0.05 8.14 13.30
CA THR A 45 -0.20 7.61 14.66
C THR A 45 1.01 6.93 15.28
N ARG A 46 2.01 6.56 14.47
CA ARG A 46 3.15 5.71 14.85
C ARG A 46 2.77 4.30 15.33
N LYS A 47 1.54 3.86 15.02
CA LYS A 47 1.04 2.52 15.32
C LYS A 47 1.22 1.63 14.09
N LEU A 48 2.15 0.69 14.16
CA LEU A 48 2.34 -0.34 13.13
C LEU A 48 1.33 -1.47 13.36
N THR A 49 0.61 -1.86 12.31
CA THR A 49 -0.44 -2.88 12.36
C THR A 49 -0.34 -3.82 11.16
N ILE A 50 -1.08 -4.92 11.19
CA ILE A 50 -1.25 -5.79 10.01
C ILE A 50 -1.84 -5.00 8.83
N GLN A 51 -2.71 -4.00 9.08
CA GLN A 51 -3.26 -3.15 8.02
C GLN A 51 -2.19 -2.31 7.31
N SER A 52 -1.11 -1.96 8.02
CA SER A 52 0.01 -1.23 7.44
C SER A 52 0.79 -2.09 6.43
N ASP A 53 0.94 -3.39 6.70
CA ASP A 53 1.54 -4.35 5.75
C ASP A 53 0.62 -4.58 4.53
N VAL A 54 -0.70 -4.67 4.76
CA VAL A 54 -1.69 -4.80 3.67
C VAL A 54 -1.66 -3.59 2.74
N TYR A 55 -1.58 -2.37 3.29
CA TYR A 55 -1.44 -1.14 2.50
C TYR A 55 -0.17 -1.18 1.64
N ALA A 56 0.98 -1.48 2.24
CA ALA A 56 2.26 -1.56 1.53
C ALA A 56 2.25 -2.59 0.40
N PHE A 57 1.63 -3.76 0.63
CA PHE A 57 1.45 -4.77 -0.41
C PHE A 57 0.55 -4.28 -1.56
N GLY A 58 -0.51 -3.53 -1.25
CA GLY A 58 -1.33 -2.87 -2.26
C GLY A 58 -0.54 -1.92 -3.16
N VAL A 59 0.41 -1.16 -2.59
CA VAL A 59 1.33 -0.31 -3.37
C VAL A 59 2.24 -1.15 -4.27
N VAL A 60 2.76 -2.30 -3.79
CA VAL A 60 3.55 -3.23 -4.63
C VAL A 60 2.72 -3.74 -5.81
N LEU A 61 1.45 -4.11 -5.59
CA LEU A 61 0.56 -4.52 -6.67
C LEU A 61 0.35 -3.40 -7.70
N LEU A 62 0.13 -2.16 -7.25
CA LEU A 62 0.01 -1.00 -8.14
C LEU A 62 1.30 -0.78 -8.95
N GLU A 63 2.47 -0.86 -8.30
CA GLU A 63 3.78 -0.75 -8.96
C GLU A 63 3.97 -1.83 -10.03
N LEU A 64 3.57 -3.08 -9.77
CA LEU A 64 3.63 -4.17 -10.74
C LEU A 64 2.66 -3.99 -11.91
N LEU A 65 1.42 -3.57 -11.64
CA LEU A 65 0.37 -3.40 -12.65
C LEU A 65 0.65 -2.19 -13.57
N THR A 66 1.14 -1.10 -13.00
CA THR A 66 1.45 0.14 -13.74
C THR A 66 2.85 0.14 -14.34
N ARG A 67 3.75 -0.70 -13.80
CA ARG A 67 5.21 -0.65 -14.03
C ARG A 67 5.83 0.71 -13.72
N ARG A 68 5.25 1.44 -12.77
CA ARG A 68 5.74 2.72 -12.29
C ARG A 68 6.23 2.57 -10.86
N ARG A 69 7.29 3.30 -10.51
CA ARG A 69 7.80 3.26 -9.14
C ARG A 69 6.76 3.83 -8.17
N ALA A 70 6.61 3.21 -7.00
CA ALA A 70 5.77 3.71 -5.91
C ALA A 70 6.10 5.17 -5.56
N MET A 71 7.38 5.55 -5.69
CA MET A 71 7.84 6.92 -5.59
C MET A 71 8.86 7.24 -6.68
N ASP A 72 8.63 8.32 -7.42
CA ASP A 72 9.50 8.82 -8.48
C ASP A 72 9.88 10.28 -8.23
N LEU A 73 11.06 10.48 -7.63
CA LEU A 73 11.58 11.80 -7.28
C LEU A 73 12.00 12.64 -8.49
N SER A 74 12.05 12.06 -9.70
CA SER A 74 12.31 12.81 -10.93
C SER A 74 11.10 13.62 -11.41
N GLN A 75 9.90 13.32 -10.88
CA GLN A 75 8.68 14.05 -11.20
C GLN A 75 8.52 15.31 -10.34
N GLY A 76 7.65 16.22 -10.79
CA GLY A 76 7.30 17.41 -10.00
C GLY A 76 6.71 17.01 -8.65
N HIS A 77 6.85 17.87 -7.62
CA HIS A 77 6.48 17.57 -6.23
C HIS A 77 5.11 16.89 -6.03
N ASN A 78 4.12 17.23 -6.86
CA ASN A 78 2.76 16.68 -6.76
C ASN A 78 2.58 15.29 -7.41
N ASP A 79 3.52 14.90 -8.27
CA ASP A 79 3.49 13.68 -9.07
C ASP A 79 4.58 12.69 -8.65
N GLN A 80 5.11 12.82 -7.43
CA GLN A 80 6.16 11.89 -6.97
C GLN A 80 5.59 10.58 -6.41
N ASN A 81 4.37 10.57 -5.88
CA ASN A 81 3.77 9.39 -5.25
C ASN A 81 2.76 8.72 -6.20
N LEU A 82 2.93 7.42 -6.46
CA LEU A 82 2.08 6.67 -7.38
C LEU A 82 0.61 6.60 -6.94
N VAL A 83 0.37 6.36 -5.65
CA VAL A 83 -0.98 6.25 -5.07
C VAL A 83 -1.75 7.58 -5.23
N LEU A 84 -1.07 8.71 -5.02
CA LEU A 84 -1.68 10.03 -5.19
C LEU A 84 -1.99 10.35 -6.65
N GLN A 85 -1.27 9.77 -7.60
CA GLN A 85 -1.53 9.97 -9.03
C GLN A 85 -2.64 9.07 -9.57
N ASP A 86 -2.71 7.81 -9.12
CA ASP A 86 -3.67 6.85 -9.66
C ASP A 86 -5.10 7.11 -9.20
N THR A 87 -5.28 7.76 -8.04
CA THR A 87 -6.60 8.32 -7.65
C THR A 87 -7.13 9.34 -8.66
N VAL A 88 -6.25 9.98 -9.44
CA VAL A 88 -6.63 10.89 -10.54
C VAL A 88 -6.92 10.13 -11.84
N PHE A 89 -6.23 9.02 -12.11
CA PHE A 89 -6.45 8.18 -13.31
C PHE A 89 -7.82 7.49 -13.30
N HIS A 90 -8.29 7.02 -12.14
CA HIS A 90 -9.63 6.43 -12.01
C HIS A 90 -10.77 7.40 -12.35
N ARG A 91 -10.53 8.72 -12.32
CA ARG A 91 -11.52 9.72 -12.71
C ARG A 91 -11.69 9.87 -14.24
N LYS A 92 -10.81 9.29 -15.07
CA LYS A 92 -10.79 9.61 -16.51
C LYS A 92 -10.81 8.49 -17.55
N LYS A 93 -10.67 7.19 -17.26
CA LYS A 93 -11.00 6.15 -18.27
C LYS A 93 -11.13 4.72 -17.73
N LYS A 94 -12.17 4.04 -18.23
CA LYS A 94 -12.50 2.61 -18.10
C LYS A 94 -11.36 1.69 -18.59
N ARG A 95 -11.25 0.55 -17.88
CA ARG A 95 -10.57 -0.73 -18.19
C ARG A 95 -9.11 -0.89 -17.72
N VAL A 96 -8.98 -1.30 -16.45
CA VAL A 96 -8.03 -2.33 -16.01
C VAL A 96 -8.86 -3.48 -15.43
N THR A 97 -9.35 -4.35 -16.32
CA THR A 97 -10.19 -5.50 -15.96
C THR A 97 -9.33 -6.69 -15.56
N PHE A 98 -8.76 -6.72 -14.35
CA PHE A 98 -8.19 -7.97 -13.79
C PHE A 98 -8.20 -8.07 -12.26
N VAL A 99 -8.75 -7.08 -11.55
CA VAL A 99 -8.77 -7.09 -10.07
C VAL A 99 -10.10 -6.63 -9.49
N GLU A 100 -11.21 -6.75 -10.23
CA GLU A 100 -12.47 -6.17 -9.76
C GLU A 100 -13.16 -6.97 -8.65
N LYS A 101 -12.94 -8.28 -8.50
CA LYS A 101 -13.72 -9.07 -7.52
C LYS A 101 -13.03 -9.35 -6.19
N ASP A 102 -11.69 -9.37 -6.14
CA ASP A 102 -10.96 -9.64 -4.89
C ASP A 102 -10.30 -8.38 -4.29
N MET A 103 -10.10 -7.30 -5.07
CA MET A 103 -9.71 -5.99 -4.51
C MET A 103 -10.90 -5.13 -4.10
N GLU A 104 -12.13 -5.46 -4.49
CA GLU A 104 -13.33 -4.81 -3.92
C GLU A 104 -13.33 -4.99 -2.40
N PHE A 105 -12.85 -6.13 -1.88
CA PHE A 105 -12.71 -6.37 -0.44
C PHE A 105 -11.54 -5.60 0.21
N LEU A 106 -10.45 -5.36 -0.55
CA LEU A 106 -9.29 -4.60 -0.08
C LEU A 106 -9.56 -3.09 -0.07
N MET A 107 -10.36 -2.59 -1.02
CA MET A 107 -10.88 -1.22 -1.01
C MET A 107 -12.07 -1.06 -0.06
N LEU A 108 -12.98 -2.04 0.09
CA LEU A 108 -14.07 -1.98 1.08
C LEU A 108 -13.53 -2.00 2.53
N ALA A 109 -12.43 -2.71 2.80
CA ALA A 109 -11.75 -2.63 4.09
C ALA A 109 -11.20 -1.20 4.37
N CYS A 110 -10.99 -0.40 3.33
CA CYS A 110 -10.69 1.03 3.42
C CYS A 110 -11.95 1.94 3.36
N GLU A 111 -13.11 1.45 2.89
CA GLU A 111 -14.38 2.20 2.81
C GLU A 111 -15.07 2.46 4.17
N GLY A 112 -14.39 2.23 5.29
CA GLY A 112 -14.84 2.67 6.62
C GLY A 112 -14.28 4.01 7.11
N LEU A 113 -13.29 4.61 6.42
CA LEU A 113 -12.53 5.74 7.00
C LEU A 113 -12.51 7.04 6.17
N VAL A 114 -13.29 7.13 5.09
CA VAL A 114 -13.34 8.36 4.27
C VAL A 114 -14.62 9.18 4.50
N LEU A 115 -15.61 8.67 5.26
CA LEU A 115 -16.86 9.39 5.51
C LEU A 115 -16.91 10.26 6.78
N GLU A 116 -15.88 10.28 7.63
CA GLU A 116 -15.84 11.19 8.81
C GLU A 116 -14.78 12.31 8.72
N LEU A 117 -14.28 12.65 7.52
CA LEU A 117 -13.40 13.83 7.39
C LEU A 117 -14.00 15.00 6.58
N ILE A 118 -15.29 14.95 6.23
CA ILE A 118 -16.04 16.13 5.75
C ILE A 118 -17.49 16.15 6.31
N ALA A 119 -17.68 15.83 7.58
CA ALA A 119 -18.84 16.25 8.39
C ALA A 119 -18.46 16.34 9.86
#